data_AF-E0S900-F1
#
_entry.id   AF-E0S900-F1
#
_cell.length_a   1.000
_cell.length_b   1.000
_cell.length_c   1.000
_cell.angle_alpha   90.00
_cell.angle_beta   90.00
_cell.angle_gamma   90.00
#
_symmetry.space_group_name_H-M   'P 1'
#
loop_
_entity.id
_entity.type
_entity.pdbx_description
1 polymer ?
#
loop_
_entity_poly.entity_id
_entity_poly.type
_entity_poly.pdbx_seq_one_letter_code
_entity_poly.pdbx_strand_id
1 'polypeptide(L)'
;MIFLLIFTVVLAIFIRIVAHLITRRGPRVIKFVGPRGAGKTKTLNALMGIHGRTVPTLESYKVIYKGMEIHDVIPKDGSFFERYGIDDPSATYFFFLRSMDDSYGIPGAKGLNVRLVYCQPYDGKEALERGVLVLDKDLTHIEKYFS
;
A
#
# COMPACT_ATOMS: atom_id res chain seq x y z
N MET A 1 2.56 -2.83 51.99
CA MET A 1 2.62 -3.90 50.95
C MET A 1 1.52 -3.77 49.89
N ILE A 2 0.24 -3.70 50.26
CA ILE A 2 -0.88 -3.65 49.30
C ILE A 2 -0.81 -2.44 48.34
N PHE A 3 -0.46 -1.26 48.83
CA PHE A 3 -0.29 -0.05 48.00
C PHE A 3 0.78 -0.23 46.91
N LEU A 4 1.89 -0.90 47.24
CA LEU A 4 3.02 -1.13 46.35
C LEU A 4 2.65 -2.13 45.23
N LEU A 5 1.82 -3.12 45.55
CA LEU A 5 1.23 -4.07 44.59
C LEU A 5 0.25 -3.41 43.63
N ILE A 6 -0.61 -2.51 44.11
CA ILE A 6 -1.54 -1.76 43.26
C ILE A 6 -0.76 -0.84 42.32
N PHE A 7 0.26 -0.15 42.85
CA PHE A 7 1.10 0.74 42.07
C PHE A 7 1.83 0.01 40.93
N THR A 8 2.40 -1.17 41.20
CA THR A 8 3.09 -1.97 40.17
C THR A 8 2.13 -2.48 39.09
N VAL A 9 0.91 -2.88 39.45
CA VAL A 9 -0.11 -3.31 38.47
C VAL A 9 -0.54 -2.15 37.57
N VAL A 10 -0.81 -0.97 38.14
CA VAL A 10 -1.19 0.22 37.36
C VAL A 10 -0.05 0.66 36.44
N LEU A 11 1.19 0.64 36.94
CA LEU A 11 2.37 0.99 36.14
C LEU A 11 2.56 0.02 34.97
N ALA A 12 2.36 -1.29 35.19
CA ALA A 12 2.46 -2.29 34.13
C ALA A 12 1.40 -2.08 33.03
N ILE A 13 0.15 -1.75 33.40
CA ILE A 13 -0.90 -1.41 32.44
C ILE A 13 -0.52 -0.16 31.64
N PHE A 14 -0.03 0.88 32.32
CA PHE A 14 0.36 2.13 31.67
C PHE A 14 1.50 1.93 30.67
N ILE A 15 2.54 1.17 31.05
CA ILE A 15 3.64 0.80 30.15
C ILE A 15 3.11 0.04 28.93
N ARG A 16 2.15 -0.87 29.12
CA ARG A 16 1.55 -1.65 28.02
C ARG A 16 0.78 -0.75 27.05
N ILE A 17 0.02 0.22 27.55
CA ILE A 17 -0.72 1.20 26.74
C ILE A 17 0.26 2.07 25.96
N VAL A 18 1.31 2.60 26.62
CA VAL A 18 2.33 3.44 25.98
C VAL A 18 3.12 2.66 24.93
N ALA A 19 3.55 1.43 25.23
CA ALA A 19 4.22 0.56 24.27
C ALA A 19 3.32 0.25 23.06
N HIS A 20 2.01 0.04 23.28
CA HIS A 20 1.05 -0.17 22.20
C HIS A 20 0.82 1.10 21.35
N LEU A 21 0.84 2.28 21.96
CA LEU A 21 0.73 3.57 21.25
C LEU A 21 1.99 3.88 20.43
N ILE A 22 3.18 3.55 20.94
CA ILE A 22 4.46 3.81 20.26
C ILE A 22 4.65 2.85 19.09
N THR A 23 4.31 1.56 19.25
CA THR A 23 4.43 0.56 18.17
C THR A 23 3.51 0.82 16.97
N ARG A 24 2.44 1.61 17.13
CA ARG A 24 1.59 2.03 16.00
C ARG A 24 2.20 3.08 15.08
N ARG A 25 3.35 3.69 15.43
CA ARG A 25 4.00 4.78 14.67
C ARG A 25 5.20 4.32 13.84
N GLY A 26 5.28 3.05 13.45
CA GLY A 26 6.22 2.64 12.40
C GLY A 26 5.92 3.40 11.10
N PRO A 27 6.94 3.69 10.25
CA PRO A 27 6.70 4.24 8.92
C PRO A 27 5.77 3.29 8.17
N ARG A 28 4.64 3.80 7.68
CA ARG A 28 3.69 2.98 6.93
C ARG A 28 4.32 2.58 5.62
N VAL A 29 4.39 1.27 5.39
CA VAL A 29 4.93 0.70 4.15
C VAL A 29 3.78 0.52 3.16
N ILE A 30 3.94 1.13 1.99
CA ILE A 30 3.02 1.04 0.87
C ILE A 30 3.79 0.39 -0.27
N LYS A 31 3.24 -0.67 -0.87
CA LYS A 31 3.85 -1.37 -2.01
C LYS A 31 2.93 -1.26 -3.22
N PHE A 32 3.38 -0.57 -4.25
CA PHE A 32 2.74 -0.57 -5.57
C PHE A 32 3.20 -1.81 -6.32
N VAL A 33 2.27 -2.72 -6.60
CA VAL A 33 2.52 -4.02 -7.23
C VAL A 33 1.65 -4.17 -8.48
N GLY A 34 1.99 -5.12 -9.35
CA GLY A 34 1.25 -5.37 -10.60
C GLY A 34 2.14 -5.36 -11.85
N PRO A 35 1.61 -5.74 -13.02
CA PRO A 35 2.36 -5.87 -14.26
C PRO A 35 3.04 -4.57 -14.71
N ARG A 36 4.05 -4.71 -15.58
CA ARG A 36 4.66 -3.56 -16.26
C ARG A 36 3.62 -2.86 -17.12
N GLY A 37 3.65 -1.52 -17.13
CA GLY A 37 2.69 -0.71 -17.90
C GLY A 37 1.32 -0.49 -17.23
N ALA A 38 1.07 -1.02 -16.03
CA ALA A 38 -0.22 -0.86 -15.33
C ALA A 38 -0.41 0.52 -14.64
N GLY A 39 0.57 1.42 -14.73
CA GLY A 39 0.45 2.79 -14.19
C GLY A 39 1.12 3.05 -12.83
N LYS A 40 1.82 2.07 -12.23
CA LYS A 40 2.54 2.21 -10.94
C LYS A 40 3.47 3.43 -10.90
N THR A 41 4.47 3.45 -11.77
CA THR A 41 5.49 4.52 -11.84
C THR A 41 4.87 5.87 -12.21
N LYS A 42 3.85 5.88 -13.09
CA LYS A 42 3.12 7.11 -13.45
C LYS A 42 2.39 7.70 -12.24
N THR A 43 1.77 6.84 -11.44
CA THR A 43 1.06 7.22 -10.20
C THR A 43 2.04 7.73 -9.15
N LEU A 44 3.16 7.04 -8.96
CA LEU A 44 4.23 7.49 -8.06
C LEU A 44 4.77 8.86 -8.46
N ASN A 45 5.05 9.08 -9.74
CA ASN A 45 5.52 10.38 -10.25
C ASN A 45 4.49 11.49 -10.04
N ALA A 46 3.19 11.19 -10.24
CA ALA A 46 2.12 12.14 -9.99
C ALA A 46 2.06 12.55 -8.50
N LEU A 47 2.19 11.59 -7.58
CA LEU A 47 2.28 11.87 -6.14
C LEU A 47 3.48 12.74 -5.78
N MET A 48 4.61 12.54 -6.45
CA MET A 48 5.83 13.32 -6.24
C MET A 48 5.82 14.68 -6.96
N GLY A 49 4.77 15.00 -7.72
CA GLY A 49 4.71 16.24 -8.50
C GLY A 49 5.71 16.30 -9.67
N ILE A 50 6.26 15.17 -10.10
CA ILE A 50 7.23 15.10 -11.21
C ILE A 50 6.47 15.07 -12.54
N HIS A 51 6.40 16.22 -13.22
CA HIS A 51 5.65 16.41 -14.48
C HIS A 51 6.52 16.24 -15.75
N GLY A 52 7.38 15.22 -15.79
CA GLY A 52 8.30 14.96 -16.91
C GLY A 52 7.84 13.83 -17.85
N ARG A 53 8.06 13.98 -19.16
CA ARG A 53 7.88 12.92 -20.19
C ARG A 53 8.93 11.80 -20.07
N THR A 54 10.06 12.11 -19.44
CA THR A 54 11.18 11.21 -19.14
C THR A 54 11.22 10.94 -17.65
N VAL A 55 11.03 9.66 -17.29
CA VAL A 55 11.13 9.17 -15.92
C VAL A 55 12.62 9.17 -15.54
N PRO A 56 13.06 9.90 -14.50
CA PRO A 56 14.34 9.60 -13.88
C PRO A 56 14.19 8.17 -13.36
N THR A 57 14.98 7.24 -13.89
CA THR A 57 15.15 5.92 -13.29
C THR A 57 15.63 6.15 -11.86
N LEU A 58 14.69 6.17 -10.92
CA LEU A 58 14.97 6.29 -9.51
C LEU A 58 15.98 5.19 -9.17
N GLU A 59 17.16 5.60 -8.69
CA GLU A 59 18.22 4.70 -8.22
C GLU A 59 17.73 3.78 -7.09
N SER A 60 16.56 4.07 -6.53
CA SER A 60 15.84 3.21 -5.60
C SER A 60 14.35 3.16 -5.95
N TYR A 61 13.78 1.96 -6.08
CA TYR A 61 12.34 1.72 -6.19
C TYR A 61 11.56 2.07 -4.92
N LYS A 62 12.13 2.92 -4.04
CA LYS A 62 11.63 3.30 -2.73
C LYS A 62 11.65 4.82 -2.64
N VAL A 63 10.52 5.39 -2.27
CA VAL A 63 10.37 6.84 -2.07
C VAL A 63 9.76 7.10 -0.71
N ILE A 64 10.29 8.11 -0.02
CA ILE A 64 9.70 8.60 1.23
C ILE A 64 8.70 9.70 0.87
N TYR A 65 7.41 9.45 1.13
CA TYR A 65 6.33 10.39 0.85
C TYR A 65 5.54 10.66 2.13
N LYS A 66 5.57 11.91 2.62
CA LYS A 66 4.87 12.34 3.85
C LYS A 66 5.10 11.41 5.06
N GLY A 67 6.33 10.91 5.23
CA GLY A 67 6.70 10.00 6.32
C GLY A 67 6.30 8.53 6.10
N MET A 68 5.78 8.20 4.92
CA MET A 68 5.47 6.84 4.48
C MET A 68 6.53 6.33 3.49
N GLU A 69 6.74 5.03 3.46
CA GLU A 69 7.65 4.38 2.54
C GLU A 69 6.86 3.76 1.38
N ILE A 70 6.98 4.31 0.18
CA ILE A 70 6.32 3.79 -1.02
C ILE A 70 7.33 3.02 -1.86
N HIS A 71 7.05 1.75 -2.13
CA HIS A 71 7.83 0.90 -3.02
C HIS A 71 7.13 0.72 -4.36
N ASP A 72 7.80 0.98 -5.47
CA ASP A 72 7.37 0.54 -6.81
C ASP A 72 7.97 -0.85 -7.10
N VAL A 73 7.19 -1.91 -6.91
CA VAL A 73 7.72 -3.28 -6.96
C VAL A 73 7.86 -3.73 -8.40
N ILE A 74 9.09 -4.15 -8.76
CA ILE A 74 9.35 -4.84 -10.03
C ILE A 74 8.91 -6.30 -9.93
N PRO A 75 8.09 -6.79 -10.87
CA PRO A 75 7.71 -8.20 -10.90
C PRO A 75 8.92 -9.11 -11.11
N LYS A 76 8.98 -10.22 -10.36
CA LYS A 76 9.98 -11.29 -10.47
C LYS A 76 9.34 -12.58 -10.99
N ASP A 77 10.17 -13.56 -11.34
CA ASP A 77 9.67 -14.92 -11.63
C ASP A 77 9.17 -15.60 -10.35
N GLY A 78 8.18 -16.50 -10.51
CA GLY A 78 7.57 -17.24 -9.39
C GLY A 78 6.05 -17.17 -9.35
N SER A 79 5.50 -17.62 -8.22
CA SER A 79 4.06 -17.59 -7.91
C SER A 79 3.56 -16.16 -7.74
N PHE A 80 2.23 -15.94 -7.71
CA PHE A 80 1.66 -14.58 -7.65
C PHE A 80 2.22 -13.73 -6.50
N PHE A 81 2.23 -14.26 -5.28
CA PHE A 81 2.71 -13.51 -4.10
C PHE A 81 4.23 -13.26 -4.16
N GLU A 82 5.01 -14.25 -4.59
CA GLU A 82 6.47 -14.11 -4.75
C GLU A 82 6.85 -13.11 -5.84
N ARG A 83 6.17 -13.21 -7.00
CA ARG A 83 6.34 -12.33 -8.16
C ARG A 83 6.22 -10.87 -7.76
N TYR A 84 5.30 -10.57 -6.85
CA TYR A 84 4.98 -9.21 -6.44
C TYR A 84 5.48 -8.86 -5.02
N GLY A 85 6.25 -9.72 -4.35
CA GLY A 85 6.75 -9.47 -3.00
C GLY A 85 5.65 -9.18 -1.98
N ILE A 86 4.54 -9.92 -2.08
CA ILE A 86 3.37 -9.79 -1.22
C ILE A 86 3.49 -10.80 -0.07
N ASP A 87 4.20 -10.39 0.97
CA ASP A 87 4.64 -11.22 2.09
C ASP A 87 4.54 -10.54 3.47
N ASP A 88 4.29 -9.23 3.52
CA ASP A 88 4.33 -8.41 4.72
C ASP A 88 2.92 -7.98 5.15
N PRO A 89 2.34 -8.56 6.22
CA PRO A 89 1.01 -8.20 6.71
C PRO A 89 0.90 -6.75 7.23
N SER A 90 2.02 -6.10 7.53
CA SER A 90 2.04 -4.71 7.98
C SER A 90 2.03 -3.70 6.83
N ALA A 91 2.31 -4.16 5.60
CA ALA A 91 2.30 -3.34 4.40
C ALA A 91 0.90 -3.25 3.78
N THR A 92 0.62 -2.09 3.17
CA THR A 92 -0.55 -1.93 2.30
C THR A 92 -0.13 -2.08 0.84
N TYR A 93 -0.76 -3.02 0.14
CA TYR A 93 -0.48 -3.33 -1.25
C TYR A 93 -1.51 -2.68 -2.16
N PHE A 94 -1.05 -1.91 -3.14
CA PHE A 94 -1.89 -1.44 -4.24
C PHE A 94 -1.53 -2.22 -5.49
N PHE A 95 -2.42 -3.11 -5.90
CA PHE A 95 -2.25 -3.95 -7.08
C PHE A 95 -2.84 -3.25 -8.30
N PHE A 96 -1.97 -2.76 -9.16
CA PHE A 96 -2.32 -2.10 -10.41
C PHE A 96 -2.67 -3.12 -11.48
N LEU A 97 -3.91 -3.11 -11.92
CA LEU A 97 -4.45 -3.98 -12.97
C LEU A 97 -4.09 -3.44 -14.36
N ARG A 98 -3.83 -4.34 -15.30
CA ARG A 98 -3.67 -3.96 -16.72
C ARG A 98 -5.02 -3.97 -17.43
N SER A 99 -5.87 -4.91 -17.08
CA SER A 99 -7.27 -5.03 -17.50
C SER A 99 -8.17 -5.19 -16.27
N MET A 100 -9.43 -4.76 -16.36
CA MET A 100 -10.43 -5.04 -15.33
C MET A 100 -10.76 -6.53 -15.19
N ASP A 101 -10.46 -7.35 -16.19
CA ASP A 101 -10.63 -8.81 -16.08
C ASP A 101 -9.54 -9.45 -15.20
N ASP A 102 -8.40 -8.78 -15.03
CA ASP A 102 -7.31 -9.27 -14.18
C ASP A 102 -7.76 -9.35 -12.70
N SER A 103 -8.81 -8.62 -12.30
CA SER A 103 -9.31 -8.63 -10.92
C SER A 103 -9.79 -10.01 -10.47
N TYR A 104 -10.29 -10.85 -11.39
CA TYR A 104 -10.79 -12.19 -11.06
C TYR A 104 -9.67 -13.21 -10.85
N GLY A 105 -8.50 -12.98 -11.44
CA GLY A 105 -7.36 -13.89 -11.38
C GLY A 105 -6.50 -13.72 -10.13
N ILE A 106 -6.85 -12.79 -9.24
CA ILE A 106 -6.05 -12.48 -8.06
C ILE A 106 -6.37 -13.47 -6.94
N PRO A 107 -5.39 -14.27 -6.47
CA PRO A 107 -5.62 -15.20 -5.38
C PRO A 107 -6.00 -14.44 -4.11
N GLY A 108 -6.93 -15.00 -3.34
CA GLY A 108 -7.39 -14.39 -2.09
C GLY A 108 -6.24 -14.14 -1.11
N ALA A 109 -6.02 -12.88 -0.77
CA ALA A 109 -4.91 -12.45 0.09
C ALA A 109 -5.35 -12.42 1.56
N LYS A 110 -5.68 -13.59 2.14
CA LYS A 110 -6.14 -13.67 3.55
C LYS A 110 -5.08 -13.10 4.50
N GLY A 111 -5.46 -12.10 5.29
CA GLY A 111 -4.57 -11.44 6.26
C GLY A 111 -3.63 -10.39 5.67
N LEU A 112 -3.72 -10.11 4.36
CA LEU A 112 -2.94 -9.09 3.67
C LEU A 112 -3.86 -7.94 3.23
N ASN A 113 -3.39 -6.71 3.36
CA ASN A 113 -4.13 -5.52 2.93
C ASN A 113 -3.83 -5.23 1.45
N VAL A 114 -4.55 -5.91 0.54
CA VAL A 114 -4.42 -5.72 -0.91
C VAL A 114 -5.61 -4.94 -1.46
N ARG A 115 -5.34 -3.82 -2.12
CA ARG A 115 -6.32 -2.98 -2.82
C ARG A 115 -6.07 -3.04 -4.32
N LEU A 116 -7.12 -3.20 -5.12
CA LEU A 116 -7.00 -3.23 -6.58
C LEU A 116 -7.09 -1.80 -7.13
N VAL A 117 -6.27 -1.50 -8.14
CA VAL A 117 -6.17 -0.17 -8.75
C VAL A 117 -6.21 -0.28 -10.27
N TYR A 118 -6.98 0.56 -10.93
CA TYR A 118 -7.05 0.64 -12.39
C TYR A 118 -6.88 2.09 -12.85
N CYS A 119 -5.95 2.33 -13.78
CA CYS A 119 -5.54 3.68 -14.20
C CYS A 119 -6.12 4.11 -15.55
N GLN A 120 -6.97 3.30 -16.18
CA GLN A 120 -7.59 3.63 -17.46
C GLN A 120 -9.05 4.05 -17.27
N PRO A 121 -9.65 4.75 -18.25
CA PRO A 121 -11.08 5.08 -18.20
C PRO A 121 -11.92 3.80 -18.06
N TYR A 122 -12.82 3.79 -17.08
CA TYR A 122 -13.70 2.66 -16.82
C TYR A 122 -15.00 3.13 -16.18
N ASP A 123 -16.08 2.35 -16.28
CA ASP A 123 -17.32 2.64 -15.58
C ASP A 123 -17.12 2.51 -14.06
N GLY A 124 -17.25 3.64 -13.35
CA GLY A 124 -17.06 3.69 -11.90
C GLY A 124 -18.05 2.81 -11.11
N LYS A 125 -19.24 2.51 -11.66
CA LYS A 125 -20.21 1.63 -10.99
C LYS A 125 -19.73 0.19 -10.98
N GLU A 126 -19.30 -0.33 -12.12
CA GLU A 126 -18.82 -1.70 -12.24
C GLU A 126 -17.48 -1.90 -11.50
N ALA A 127 -16.61 -0.89 -11.51
CA ALA A 127 -15.38 -0.94 -10.72
C ALA A 127 -15.64 -1.03 -9.21
N LEU A 128 -16.66 -0.31 -8.71
CA LEU A 128 -17.04 -0.34 -7.30
C LEU A 128 -17.57 -1.73 -6.88
N GLU A 129 -18.40 -2.36 -7.72
CA GLU A 129 -18.90 -3.72 -7.49
C GLU A 129 -17.76 -4.74 -7.41
N ARG A 130 -16.70 -4.53 -8.19
CA ARG A 130 -15.48 -5.36 -8.17
C ARG A 130 -14.46 -4.95 -7.10
N GLY A 131 -14.74 -3.92 -6.29
CA GLY A 131 -13.83 -3.42 -5.26
C GLY A 131 -12.53 -2.80 -5.80
N VAL A 132 -12.56 -2.27 -7.03
CA VAL A 132 -11.40 -1.69 -7.72
C VAL A 132 -11.41 -0.17 -7.60
N LEU A 133 -10.25 0.40 -7.25
CA LEU A 133 -10.02 1.84 -7.22
C LEU A 133 -9.68 2.36 -8.62
N VAL A 134 -10.49 3.25 -9.18
CA VAL A 134 -10.24 3.84 -10.51
C VAL A 134 -9.56 5.20 -10.37
N LEU A 135 -8.43 5.37 -11.05
CA LEU A 135 -7.58 6.57 -11.05
C LEU A 135 -7.48 7.21 -12.45
N ASP A 136 -8.57 7.21 -13.22
CA ASP A 136 -8.62 7.64 -14.62
C ASP A 136 -8.31 9.14 -14.82
N LYS A 137 -8.87 9.99 -13.96
CA LYS A 137 -8.79 11.47 -14.07
C LYS A 137 -7.68 12.06 -13.21
N ASP A 138 -7.46 11.49 -12.03
CA ASP A 138 -6.49 11.98 -11.06
C ASP A 138 -5.78 10.81 -10.36
N LEU A 139 -4.51 10.62 -10.70
CA LEU A 139 -3.66 9.59 -10.12
C LEU A 139 -3.32 9.87 -8.64
N THR A 140 -3.35 11.13 -8.21
CA THR A 140 -3.05 11.50 -6.82
C THR A 140 -4.17 11.09 -5.87
N HIS A 141 -5.36 10.77 -6.39
CA HIS A 141 -6.52 10.33 -5.61
C HIS A 141 -6.25 9.05 -4.81
N ILE A 142 -5.27 8.24 -5.22
CA ILE A 142 -4.82 7.05 -4.47
C ILE A 142 -4.39 7.39 -3.04
N GLU A 143 -3.94 8.62 -2.79
CA GLU A 143 -3.47 9.09 -1.48
C GLU A 143 -4.56 8.96 -0.40
N LYS A 144 -5.84 9.11 -0.77
CA LYS A 144 -6.97 8.97 0.18
C LYS A 144 -7.08 7.58 0.79
N TYR A 145 -6.40 6.59 0.21
CA TYR A 145 -6.44 5.19 0.64
C TYR A 145 -5.17 4.77 1.40
N PHE A 146 -4.24 5.70 1.68
CA PHE A 146 -3.04 5.47 2.48
C PHE A 146 -3.32 5.44 3.99
N SER A 147 -4.54 5.83 4.39
CA SER A 147 -5.02 5.96 5.78
C SER A 147 -5.39 4.64 6.45
#